data_AF-A0A7K1SZ07-F1
#
_entry.id   AF-A0A7K1SZ07-F1
#
_cell.length_a   1.000
_cell.length_b   1.000
_cell.length_c   1.000
_cell.angle_alpha   90.00
_cell.angle_beta   90.00
_cell.angle_gamma   90.00
#
_symmetry.space_group_name_H-M   'P 1'
#
loop_
_entity.id
_entity.type
_entity.pdbx_description
1 polymer ?
#
loop_
_entity_poly.entity_id
_entity_poly.type
_entity_poly.pdbx_seq_one_letter_code
_entity_poly.pdbx_strand_id
1 'polypeptide(L)'
;MTFTKTEFENIKEKHGKYASWAVWNYSKNKIKEKSVDCINENLNILNSRYVFVGLNISNEIGTWGNFRGGKHDRKLKYAFNDSSLKGSYMTDLFKNIINPKSNDFYKFIKDKTDVIEENVLGFVQEMNDLKVSTETCFIVLGTEESITGKLFKEYFQRHFTNTSIIYHRHYSSRGFDKDWVESIWETLNIKNLDFNKVLENYK
;
A
#
# COMPACT_ATOMS: atom_id res chain seq x y z
N MET A 1 0.38 -11.09 13.25
CA MET A 1 0.99 -12.28 12.62
C MET A 1 2.21 -11.85 11.82
N THR A 2 3.30 -12.62 11.85
CA THR A 2 4.54 -12.36 11.10
C THR A 2 4.83 -13.53 10.16
N PHE A 3 5.61 -13.30 9.11
CA PHE A 3 5.92 -14.31 8.09
C PHE A 3 7.23 -15.04 8.40
N THR A 4 7.25 -16.35 8.17
CA THR A 4 8.51 -17.10 8.09
C THR A 4 9.30 -16.68 6.85
N LYS A 5 10.61 -16.99 6.82
CA LYS A 5 11.45 -16.70 5.64
C LYS A 5 10.90 -17.36 4.36
N THR A 6 10.45 -18.61 4.45
CA THR A 6 9.87 -19.34 3.31
C THR A 6 8.59 -18.69 2.81
N GLU A 7 7.70 -18.29 3.72
CA GLU A 7 6.46 -17.58 3.36
C GLU A 7 6.76 -16.24 2.69
N PHE A 8 7.73 -15.49 3.24
CA PHE A 8 8.17 -14.23 2.66
C PHE A 8 8.71 -14.41 1.24
N GLU A 9 9.59 -15.38 0.98
CA GLU A 9 10.11 -15.62 -0.37
C GLU A 9 9.01 -16.08 -1.34
N ASN A 10 8.04 -16.88 -0.89
CA ASN A 10 6.89 -17.25 -1.72
C ASN A 10 6.03 -16.03 -2.08
N ILE A 11 5.76 -15.14 -1.12
CA ILE A 11 5.02 -13.89 -1.35
C ILE A 11 5.82 -12.97 -2.29
N LYS A 12 7.15 -12.92 -2.14
CA LYS A 12 8.06 -12.17 -3.00
C LYS A 12 8.02 -12.61 -4.45
N GLU A 13 8.13 -13.90 -4.69
CA GLU A 13 8.12 -14.49 -6.02
C GLU A 13 6.80 -14.21 -6.75
N LYS A 14 5.67 -14.43 -6.07
CA LYS A 14 4.33 -14.27 -6.67
C LYS A 14 3.96 -12.79 -6.87
N HIS A 15 4.16 -11.97 -5.84
CA HIS A 15 3.50 -10.66 -5.73
C HIS A 15 4.45 -9.48 -5.71
N GLY A 16 5.75 -9.70 -5.51
CA GLY A 16 6.71 -8.63 -5.25
C GLY A 16 6.89 -7.62 -6.37
N LYS A 17 6.54 -7.98 -7.60
CA LYS A 17 6.55 -7.08 -8.77
C LYS A 17 5.48 -5.99 -8.76
N TYR A 18 4.45 -6.05 -7.91
CA TYR A 18 3.40 -5.02 -7.82
C TYR A 18 3.14 -4.52 -6.40
N ALA A 19 3.88 -5.01 -5.42
CA ALA A 19 3.63 -4.75 -4.02
C ALA A 19 4.87 -4.16 -3.35
N SER A 20 4.71 -3.79 -2.08
CA SER A 20 5.80 -3.40 -1.19
C SER A 20 5.39 -3.59 0.27
N TRP A 21 6.33 -3.37 1.17
CA TRP A 21 6.12 -3.37 2.61
C TRP A 21 6.40 -1.99 3.18
N ALA A 22 5.69 -1.57 4.22
CA ALA A 22 5.83 -0.24 4.82
C ALA A 22 7.07 -0.13 5.74
N VAL A 23 8.25 -0.24 5.15
CA VAL A 23 9.55 -0.17 5.86
C VAL A 23 10.53 0.70 5.08
N TRP A 24 11.13 1.71 5.69
CA TRP A 24 12.10 2.57 5.02
C TRP A 24 13.35 2.76 5.86
N ASN A 25 14.46 3.05 5.18
CA ASN A 25 15.66 3.52 5.83
C ASN A 25 15.49 4.95 6.36
N TYR A 26 16.05 5.23 7.53
CA TYR A 26 16.16 6.59 8.09
C TYR A 26 17.20 7.46 7.37
N SER A 27 17.93 6.88 6.41
CA SER A 27 19.03 7.57 5.72
C SER A 27 18.54 8.74 4.85
N LYS A 28 19.31 9.84 4.90
CA LYS A 28 19.18 10.99 3.97
C LYS A 28 19.60 10.70 2.54
N ASN A 29 20.36 9.62 2.34
CA ASN A 29 20.84 9.30 1.00
C ASN A 29 19.64 8.78 0.18
N LYS A 30 19.22 9.57 -0.82
CA LYS A 30 18.07 9.24 -1.69
C LYS A 30 18.15 7.84 -2.32
N ILE A 31 19.36 7.32 -2.55
CA ILE A 31 19.56 5.94 -3.05
C ILE A 31 19.18 4.93 -1.96
N LYS A 32 19.68 5.13 -0.73
CA LYS A 32 19.36 4.26 0.41
C LYS A 32 17.90 4.38 0.85
N GLU A 33 17.30 5.56 0.72
CA GLU A 33 15.88 5.80 1.03
C GLU A 33 14.95 4.95 0.16
N LYS A 34 15.31 4.77 -1.12
CA LYS A 34 14.57 3.95 -2.08
C LYS A 34 14.95 2.47 -2.06
N SER A 35 16.00 2.10 -1.31
CA SER A 35 16.42 0.70 -1.22
C SER A 35 15.32 -0.15 -0.59
N VAL A 36 15.12 -1.32 -1.20
CA VAL A 36 14.22 -2.37 -0.71
C VAL A 36 14.93 -3.34 0.23
N ASP A 37 16.25 -3.21 0.45
CA ASP A 37 17.03 -4.09 1.31
C ASP A 37 16.53 -4.06 2.75
N CYS A 38 16.07 -2.88 3.20
CA CYS A 38 15.47 -2.70 4.52
C CYS A 38 14.26 -3.60 4.76
N ILE A 39 13.56 -4.07 3.71
CA ILE A 39 12.46 -5.03 3.86
C ILE A 39 13.01 -6.40 4.26
N ASN A 40 14.06 -6.87 3.58
CA ASN A 40 14.70 -8.16 3.87
C ASN A 40 15.39 -8.17 5.24
N GLU A 41 15.85 -7.02 5.71
CA GLU A 41 16.48 -6.85 7.03
C GLU A 41 15.46 -6.83 8.18
N ASN A 42 14.17 -6.62 7.88
CA ASN A 42 13.11 -6.40 8.88
C ASN A 42 11.94 -7.39 8.72
N LEU A 43 12.21 -8.64 8.35
CA LEU A 43 11.17 -9.67 8.14
C LEU A 43 10.27 -9.88 9.38
N ASN A 44 10.83 -9.74 10.57
CA ASN A 44 10.16 -9.99 11.85
C ASN A 44 9.07 -8.97 12.20
N ILE A 45 8.96 -7.84 11.48
CA ILE A 45 7.89 -6.85 11.68
C ILE A 45 6.85 -6.85 10.56
N LEU A 46 7.08 -7.61 9.47
CA LEU A 46 6.18 -7.65 8.34
C LEU A 46 4.87 -8.36 8.73
N ASN A 47 3.74 -7.73 8.42
CA ASN A 47 2.42 -8.22 8.83
C ASN A 47 1.28 -7.73 7.92
N SER A 48 0.16 -8.46 7.96
CA SER A 48 -1.07 -8.14 7.23
C SER A 48 -2.15 -7.48 8.12
N ARG A 49 -1.76 -6.83 9.24
CA ARG A 49 -2.71 -6.12 10.12
C ARG A 49 -3.35 -4.95 9.38
N TYR A 50 -2.53 -4.20 8.65
CA TYR A 50 -3.01 -3.21 7.69
C TYR A 50 -2.55 -3.60 6.29
N VAL A 51 -3.47 -3.50 5.34
CA VAL A 51 -3.18 -3.69 3.92
C VAL A 51 -3.59 -2.42 3.18
N PHE A 52 -2.60 -1.69 2.64
CA PHE A 52 -2.85 -0.50 1.86
C PHE A 52 -3.05 -0.85 0.40
N VAL A 53 -4.11 -0.32 -0.19
CA VAL A 53 -4.57 -0.71 -1.52
C VAL A 53 -4.64 0.51 -2.44
N GLY A 54 -3.74 0.57 -3.43
CA GLY A 54 -3.76 1.54 -4.52
C GLY A 54 -4.52 1.03 -5.75
N LEU A 55 -4.48 1.79 -6.85
CA LEU A 55 -5.18 1.44 -8.09
C LEU A 55 -4.36 0.50 -8.96
N ASN A 56 -3.20 0.96 -9.41
CA ASN A 56 -2.33 0.29 -10.36
C ASN A 56 -0.94 0.96 -10.37
N ILE A 57 0.08 0.23 -10.82
CA ILE A 57 1.44 0.75 -10.93
C ILE A 57 1.54 1.85 -12.01
N SER A 58 2.27 2.91 -11.70
CA SER A 58 2.42 4.05 -12.62
C SER A 58 3.56 3.88 -13.63
N ASN A 59 4.54 3.02 -13.35
CA ASN A 59 5.73 2.75 -14.16
C ASN A 59 6.22 1.32 -13.89
N GLU A 60 7.17 0.84 -14.71
CA GLU A 60 7.94 -0.36 -14.39
C GLU A 60 8.71 -0.20 -13.08
N ILE A 61 8.68 -1.24 -12.25
CA ILE A 61 9.29 -1.26 -10.92
C ILE A 61 10.01 -2.59 -10.69
N GLY A 62 11.07 -2.56 -9.89
CA GLY A 62 11.68 -3.78 -9.36
C GLY A 62 10.84 -4.39 -8.24
N THR A 63 11.23 -5.59 -7.80
CA THR A 63 10.62 -6.28 -6.66
C THR A 63 10.58 -5.38 -5.43
N TRP A 64 9.41 -5.30 -4.79
CA TRP A 64 9.11 -4.42 -3.65
C TRP A 64 9.21 -2.92 -3.92
N GLY A 65 9.40 -2.52 -5.18
CA GLY A 65 9.61 -1.13 -5.57
C GLY A 65 8.34 -0.28 -5.60
N ASN A 66 7.15 -0.88 -5.49
CA ASN A 66 5.91 -0.11 -5.54
C ASN A 66 5.84 0.87 -4.36
N PHE A 67 5.17 2.00 -4.55
CA PHE A 67 5.01 3.06 -3.53
C PHE A 67 6.32 3.76 -3.08
N ARG A 68 7.43 3.64 -3.84
CA ARG A 68 8.76 4.21 -3.47
C ARG A 68 9.45 5.06 -4.54
N GLY A 69 8.80 5.25 -5.69
CA GLY A 69 9.38 5.99 -6.82
C GLY A 69 8.74 7.36 -7.11
N GLY A 70 7.70 7.73 -6.37
CA GLY A 70 6.83 8.86 -6.72
C GLY A 70 7.29 10.19 -6.15
N LYS A 71 6.67 11.29 -6.59
CA LYS A 71 6.93 12.63 -6.03
C LYS A 71 6.44 12.78 -4.58
N HIS A 72 5.46 11.99 -4.16
CA HIS A 72 4.73 12.16 -2.89
C HIS A 72 4.79 10.93 -1.97
N ASP A 73 5.58 9.91 -2.33
CA ASP A 73 5.75 8.69 -1.55
C ASP A 73 6.38 8.91 -0.17
N ARG A 74 7.19 9.97 0.00
CA ARG A 74 7.74 10.36 1.32
C ARG A 74 6.67 10.54 2.40
N LYS A 75 5.43 10.87 2.02
CA LYS A 75 4.29 10.93 2.96
C LYS A 75 4.02 9.56 3.58
N LEU A 76 4.08 8.48 2.80
CA LEU A 76 3.94 7.10 3.28
C LEU A 76 5.09 6.79 4.25
N LYS A 77 6.33 7.14 3.87
CA LYS A 77 7.49 6.99 4.75
C LYS A 77 7.28 7.65 6.11
N TYR A 78 6.94 8.95 6.12
CA TYR A 78 6.74 9.70 7.36
C TYR A 78 5.56 9.19 8.18
N ALA A 79 4.46 8.79 7.52
CA ALA A 79 3.31 8.26 8.24
C ALA A 79 3.58 6.87 8.84
N PHE A 80 4.37 6.02 8.18
CA PHE A 80 4.38 4.60 8.50
C PHE A 80 5.59 4.17 9.30
N ASN A 81 6.77 4.69 8.97
CA ASN A 81 8.03 4.08 9.40
C ASN A 81 8.34 4.30 10.90
N ASP A 82 7.66 5.26 11.53
CA ASP A 82 7.73 5.59 12.96
C ASP A 82 6.39 5.39 13.69
N SER A 83 5.43 4.69 13.08
CA SER A 83 4.12 4.41 13.66
C SER A 83 3.84 2.91 13.73
N SER A 84 2.68 2.55 14.29
CA SER A 84 2.19 1.17 14.28
C SER A 84 1.87 0.62 12.88
N LEU A 85 2.03 1.43 11.83
CA LEU A 85 1.85 1.03 10.43
C LEU A 85 3.15 0.46 9.83
N LYS A 86 4.29 0.56 10.51
CA LYS A 86 5.54 -0.02 10.06
C LYS A 86 5.39 -1.53 9.84
N GLY A 87 5.88 -2.02 8.70
CA GLY A 87 5.78 -3.43 8.32
C GLY A 87 4.43 -3.85 7.73
N SER A 88 3.48 -2.93 7.53
CA SER A 88 2.22 -3.20 6.82
C SER A 88 2.44 -3.53 5.34
N TYR A 89 1.53 -4.31 4.75
CA TYR A 89 1.59 -4.63 3.32
C TYR A 89 0.97 -3.50 2.47
N MET A 90 1.51 -3.28 1.28
CA MET A 90 0.99 -2.30 0.32
C MET A 90 0.97 -2.90 -1.08
N THR A 91 -0.16 -2.79 -1.77
CA THR A 91 -0.33 -3.36 -3.11
C THR A 91 -1.37 -2.58 -3.91
N ASP A 92 -1.47 -2.87 -5.21
CA ASP A 92 -2.49 -2.26 -6.09
C ASP A 92 -3.61 -3.25 -6.42
N LEU A 93 -4.83 -2.75 -6.69
CA LEU A 93 -5.95 -3.60 -7.12
C LEU A 93 -5.69 -4.28 -8.47
N PHE A 94 -5.14 -3.53 -9.42
CA PHE A 94 -4.94 -4.00 -10.78
C PHE A 94 -3.45 -4.17 -11.09
N LYS A 95 -3.08 -5.41 -11.38
CA LYS A 95 -1.74 -5.85 -11.71
C LYS A 95 -1.51 -5.75 -13.21
N ASN A 96 -0.26 -5.64 -13.65
CA ASN A 96 0.15 -5.61 -15.07
C ASN A 96 -0.41 -4.46 -15.94
N ILE A 97 -1.19 -3.54 -15.38
CA ILE A 97 -1.69 -2.38 -16.13
C ILE A 97 -0.88 -1.16 -15.70
N ILE A 98 0.20 -0.88 -16.45
CA ILE A 98 1.04 0.28 -16.21
C ILE A 98 0.33 1.51 -16.76
N ASN A 99 -0.16 2.38 -15.88
CA ASN A 99 -0.81 3.62 -16.28
C ASN A 99 -0.69 4.69 -15.17
N PRO A 100 -0.04 5.83 -15.42
CA PRO A 100 0.09 6.88 -14.41
C PRO A 100 -1.19 7.69 -14.18
N LYS A 101 -2.22 7.57 -15.03
CA LYS A 101 -3.43 8.39 -15.01
C LYS A 101 -4.68 7.53 -14.74
N SER A 102 -5.28 7.71 -13.57
CA SER A 102 -6.48 6.98 -13.14
C SER A 102 -7.67 7.14 -14.10
N ASN A 103 -7.89 8.32 -14.67
CA ASN A 103 -8.99 8.56 -15.61
C ASN A 103 -8.82 7.75 -16.91
N ASP A 104 -7.60 7.61 -17.40
CA ASP A 104 -7.30 6.82 -18.60
C ASP A 104 -7.43 5.32 -18.29
N PHE A 105 -7.02 4.93 -17.07
CA PHE A 105 -7.21 3.57 -16.55
C PHE A 105 -8.69 3.18 -16.52
N TYR A 106 -9.56 4.03 -15.97
CA TYR A 106 -11.00 3.74 -15.90
C TYR A 106 -11.64 3.55 -17.29
N LYS A 107 -11.29 4.41 -18.25
CA LYS A 107 -11.74 4.26 -19.65
C LYS A 107 -11.26 2.95 -20.27
N PHE A 108 -10.08 2.47 -19.90
CA PHE A 108 -9.54 1.22 -20.39
C PHE A 108 -10.28 0.00 -19.82
N ILE A 109 -10.65 0.01 -18.54
CA ILE A 109 -11.23 -1.16 -17.87
C ILE A 109 -12.76 -1.25 -17.91
N LYS A 110 -13.49 -0.15 -18.15
CA LYS A 110 -14.96 -0.09 -17.97
C LYS A 110 -15.76 -1.16 -18.72
N ASP A 111 -15.26 -1.64 -19.85
CA ASP A 111 -15.94 -2.64 -20.69
C ASP A 111 -15.20 -3.99 -20.71
N LYS A 112 -14.18 -4.18 -19.85
CA LYS A 112 -13.32 -5.37 -19.81
C LYS A 112 -13.57 -6.20 -18.56
N THR A 113 -14.73 -6.85 -18.50
CA THR A 113 -15.14 -7.70 -17.36
C THR A 113 -14.11 -8.79 -17.04
N ASP A 114 -13.54 -9.43 -18.06
CA ASP A 114 -12.56 -10.52 -17.87
C ASP A 114 -11.28 -10.01 -17.20
N VAL A 115 -10.82 -8.81 -17.56
CA VAL A 115 -9.65 -8.18 -16.93
C VAL A 115 -9.94 -7.81 -15.48
N ILE A 116 -11.16 -7.35 -15.18
CA ILE A 116 -11.58 -7.06 -13.81
C ILE A 116 -11.59 -8.34 -12.98
N GLU A 117 -12.26 -9.39 -13.46
CA GLU A 117 -12.39 -10.65 -12.74
C GLU A 117 -11.03 -11.33 -12.52
N GLU A 118 -10.13 -11.31 -13.52
CA GLU A 118 -8.76 -11.81 -13.36
C GLU A 118 -8.01 -11.09 -12.23
N ASN A 119 -8.13 -9.77 -12.15
CA ASN A 119 -7.50 -8.98 -11.09
C ASN A 119 -8.15 -9.18 -9.72
N VAL A 120 -9.47 -9.37 -9.66
CA VAL A 120 -10.17 -9.74 -8.43
C VAL A 120 -9.66 -11.07 -7.90
N LEU A 121 -9.62 -12.11 -8.74
CA LEU A 121 -9.13 -13.44 -8.34
C LEU A 121 -7.66 -13.40 -7.94
N GLY A 122 -6.82 -12.68 -8.68
CA GLY A 122 -5.42 -12.47 -8.33
C GLY A 122 -5.23 -11.77 -6.99
N PHE A 123 -6.01 -10.72 -6.72
CA PHE A 123 -5.98 -10.00 -5.45
C PHE A 123 -6.47 -10.87 -4.28
N VAL A 124 -7.54 -11.64 -4.46
CA VAL A 124 -8.02 -12.60 -3.44
C VAL A 124 -6.94 -13.64 -3.12
N GLN A 125 -6.28 -14.18 -4.13
CA GLN A 125 -5.17 -15.11 -3.94
C GLN A 125 -3.99 -14.46 -3.21
N GLU A 126 -3.64 -13.21 -3.55
CA GLU A 126 -2.62 -12.43 -2.83
C GLU A 126 -2.99 -12.25 -1.35
N MET A 127 -4.24 -11.92 -1.03
CA MET A 127 -4.70 -11.78 0.35
C MET A 127 -4.67 -13.11 1.12
N ASN A 128 -4.95 -14.24 0.46
CA ASN A 128 -4.80 -15.57 1.03
C ASN A 128 -3.33 -15.90 1.33
N ASP A 129 -2.41 -15.62 0.40
CA ASP A 129 -0.97 -15.80 0.60
C ASP A 129 -0.45 -14.94 1.77
N LEU A 130 -1.03 -13.75 1.98
CA LEU A 130 -0.75 -12.85 3.11
C LEU A 130 -1.44 -13.23 4.42
N LYS A 131 -2.27 -14.30 4.40
CA LYS A 131 -3.06 -14.75 5.55
C LYS A 131 -3.91 -13.62 6.15
N VAL A 132 -4.54 -12.83 5.28
CA VAL A 132 -5.52 -11.82 5.70
C VAL A 132 -6.60 -12.49 6.55
N SER A 133 -7.00 -11.82 7.62
CA SER A 133 -8.00 -12.32 8.56
C SER A 133 -9.03 -11.23 8.87
N THR A 134 -10.03 -11.55 9.70
CA THR A 134 -11.01 -10.58 10.19
C THR A 134 -10.39 -9.44 11.00
N GLU A 135 -9.17 -9.62 11.52
CA GLU A 135 -8.42 -8.57 12.22
C GLU A 135 -7.68 -7.63 11.26
N THR A 136 -7.61 -7.97 9.97
CA THR A 136 -7.00 -7.11 8.96
C THR A 136 -7.90 -5.89 8.71
N CYS A 137 -7.26 -4.72 8.61
CA CYS A 137 -7.89 -3.50 8.13
C CYS A 137 -7.33 -3.12 6.75
N PHE A 138 -8.21 -3.08 5.75
CA PHE A 138 -7.90 -2.56 4.43
C PHE A 138 -7.96 -1.04 4.43
N ILE A 139 -6.87 -0.41 3.97
CA ILE A 139 -6.79 1.03 3.76
C ILE A 139 -6.78 1.29 2.25
N VAL A 140 -7.94 1.63 1.70
CA VAL A 140 -8.06 1.99 0.29
C VAL A 140 -7.51 3.40 0.10
N LEU A 141 -6.44 3.52 -0.70
CA LEU A 141 -5.79 4.78 -1.04
C LEU A 141 -6.60 5.53 -2.11
N GLY A 142 -7.74 6.05 -1.68
CA GLY A 142 -8.72 6.78 -2.47
C GLY A 142 -9.94 7.04 -1.60
N THR A 143 -10.66 8.13 -1.86
CA THR A 143 -12.00 8.31 -1.24
C THR A 143 -12.97 7.30 -1.85
N GLU A 144 -14.10 7.04 -1.21
CA GLU A 144 -15.18 6.20 -1.78
C GLU A 144 -15.58 6.64 -3.18
N GLU A 145 -15.53 7.95 -3.45
CA GLU A 145 -15.89 8.54 -4.74
C GLU A 145 -14.80 8.49 -5.81
N SER A 146 -13.57 8.21 -5.41
CA SER A 146 -12.45 8.04 -6.33
C SER A 146 -12.55 6.71 -7.10
N ILE A 147 -11.85 6.61 -8.23
CA ILE A 147 -11.83 5.39 -9.06
C ILE A 147 -11.39 4.17 -8.23
N THR A 148 -10.32 4.29 -7.44
CA THR A 148 -9.87 3.19 -6.56
C THR A 148 -10.97 2.77 -5.58
N GLY A 149 -11.65 3.74 -4.95
CA GLY A 149 -12.68 3.45 -3.96
C GLY A 149 -13.92 2.79 -4.58
N LYS A 150 -14.38 3.32 -5.72
CA LYS A 150 -15.49 2.77 -6.50
C LYS A 150 -15.22 1.33 -6.92
N LEU A 151 -14.06 1.08 -7.53
CA LEU A 151 -13.70 -0.27 -7.99
C LEU A 151 -13.53 -1.24 -6.82
N PHE A 152 -12.90 -0.83 -5.72
CA PHE A 152 -12.79 -1.66 -4.52
C PHE A 152 -14.17 -2.08 -4.02
N LYS A 153 -15.08 -1.12 -3.87
CA LYS A 153 -16.45 -1.34 -3.37
C LYS A 153 -17.26 -2.25 -4.29
N GLU A 154 -17.14 -2.03 -5.60
CA GLU A 154 -17.91 -2.73 -6.61
C GLU A 154 -17.46 -4.18 -6.82
N TYR A 155 -16.15 -4.44 -6.86
CA TYR A 155 -15.61 -5.73 -7.31
C TYR A 155 -14.86 -6.52 -6.23
N PHE A 156 -14.18 -5.85 -5.29
CA PHE A 156 -13.24 -6.51 -4.37
C PHE A 156 -13.83 -6.72 -2.97
N GLN A 157 -14.55 -5.73 -2.44
CA GLN A 157 -15.06 -5.71 -1.06
C GLN A 157 -15.91 -6.93 -0.70
N ARG A 158 -16.67 -7.47 -1.66
CA ARG A 158 -17.52 -8.65 -1.46
C ARG A 158 -16.76 -9.90 -0.97
N HIS A 159 -15.44 -9.95 -1.18
CA HIS A 159 -14.58 -11.07 -0.75
C HIS A 159 -14.02 -10.89 0.67
N PHE A 160 -14.23 -9.73 1.31
CA PHE A 160 -13.61 -9.36 2.59
C PHE A 160 -14.63 -8.82 3.60
N THR A 161 -15.84 -9.38 3.62
CA THR A 161 -17.02 -8.87 4.36
C THR A 161 -16.83 -8.74 5.88
N ASN A 162 -15.92 -9.51 6.46
CA ASN A 162 -15.64 -9.50 7.91
C ASN A 162 -14.35 -8.74 8.27
N THR A 163 -13.83 -7.92 7.35
CA THR A 163 -12.64 -7.09 7.58
C THR A 163 -13.03 -5.62 7.71
N SER A 164 -12.20 -4.85 8.41
CA SER A 164 -12.41 -3.40 8.49
C SER A 164 -11.92 -2.74 7.21
N ILE A 165 -12.71 -1.84 6.62
CA ILE A 165 -12.35 -1.11 5.40
C ILE A 165 -12.40 0.38 5.69
N ILE A 166 -11.30 1.07 5.38
CA ILE A 166 -11.15 2.51 5.54
C ILE A 166 -10.72 3.11 4.22
N TYR A 167 -11.42 4.15 3.78
CA TYR A 167 -11.05 4.94 2.61
C TYR A 167 -10.28 6.17 3.07
N HIS A 168 -9.06 6.35 2.56
CA HIS A 168 -8.25 7.52 2.88
C HIS A 168 -7.69 8.13 1.60
N ARG A 169 -7.65 9.46 1.53
CA ARG A 169 -7.13 10.17 0.34
C ARG A 169 -5.77 9.61 -0.10
N HIS A 170 -5.61 9.41 -1.41
CA HIS A 170 -4.37 8.91 -1.97
C HIS A 170 -3.18 9.82 -1.61
N TYR A 171 -2.00 9.25 -1.34
CA TYR A 171 -0.81 10.01 -0.91
C TYR A 171 -0.33 11.03 -1.94
N SER A 172 -0.58 10.78 -3.24
CA SER A 172 -0.31 11.74 -4.32
C SER A 172 -1.25 12.95 -4.35
N SER A 173 -2.28 13.00 -3.50
CA SER A 173 -3.14 14.18 -3.40
C SER A 173 -2.33 15.45 -3.07
N ARG A 174 -2.75 16.57 -3.65
CA ARG A 174 -2.15 17.89 -3.39
C ARG A 174 -2.38 18.30 -1.94
N GLY A 175 -1.47 19.12 -1.41
CA GLY A 175 -1.49 19.56 -0.02
C GLY A 175 -0.15 19.32 0.67
N PHE A 176 -0.06 19.72 1.94
CA PHE A 176 1.16 19.55 2.73
C PHE A 176 1.32 18.09 3.16
N ASP A 177 2.58 17.67 3.31
CA ASP A 177 2.89 16.32 3.80
C ASP A 177 2.39 16.13 5.24
N LYS A 178 2.54 17.17 6.08
CA LYS A 178 2.03 17.21 7.45
C LYS A 178 0.55 16.82 7.51
N ASP A 179 -0.29 17.55 6.77
CA ASP A 179 -1.74 17.35 6.79
C ASP A 179 -2.09 15.91 6.40
N TRP A 180 -1.42 15.35 5.37
CA TRP A 180 -1.69 14.00 4.91
C TRP A 180 -1.26 12.94 5.93
N VAL A 181 -0.10 13.13 6.55
CA VAL A 181 0.47 12.22 7.54
C VAL A 181 -0.37 12.23 8.82
N GLU A 182 -0.72 13.41 9.33
CA GLU A 182 -1.53 13.53 10.54
C GLU A 182 -2.96 13.03 10.29
N SER A 183 -3.54 13.26 9.10
CA SER A 183 -4.89 12.76 8.80
C SER A 183 -4.99 11.23 8.79
N ILE A 184 -3.98 10.51 8.30
CA ILE A 184 -4.02 9.04 8.35
C ILE A 184 -3.81 8.53 9.78
N TRP A 185 -2.97 9.19 10.59
CA TRP A 185 -2.83 8.84 12.00
C TRP A 185 -4.13 9.05 12.77
N GLU A 186 -4.80 10.18 12.55
CA GLU A 186 -6.11 10.47 13.14
C GLU A 186 -7.16 9.42 12.73
N THR A 187 -7.25 9.14 11.43
CA THR A 187 -8.19 8.14 10.86
C THR A 187 -7.99 6.76 11.49
N LEU A 188 -6.75 6.39 11.78
CA LEU A 188 -6.40 5.09 12.38
C LEU A 188 -6.23 5.14 13.90
N ASN A 189 -6.60 6.26 14.52
CA ASN A 189 -6.48 6.50 15.97
C ASN A 189 -5.07 6.23 16.51
N ILE A 190 -4.04 6.55 15.73
CA ILE A 190 -2.64 6.46 16.12
C ILE A 190 -2.28 7.72 16.90
N LYS A 191 -2.05 7.55 18.21
CA LYS A 191 -1.79 8.65 19.14
C LYS A 191 -0.29 8.84 19.40
N ASN A 192 0.05 9.96 20.02
CA ASN A 192 1.40 10.29 20.51
C ASN A 192 2.47 10.44 19.42
N LEU A 193 2.07 10.68 18.17
CA LEU A 193 2.96 11.06 17.09
C LEU A 193 2.80 12.55 16.79
N ASP A 194 3.90 13.19 16.42
CA ASP A 194 3.95 14.57 15.95
C ASP A 194 4.80 14.59 14.68
N PHE A 195 4.26 15.19 13.61
CA PHE A 195 4.91 15.18 12.32
C PHE A 195 6.30 15.85 12.34
N ASN A 196 6.47 16.95 13.09
CA ASN A 196 7.75 17.65 13.15
C ASN A 196 8.82 16.82 13.88
N LYS A 197 8.43 16.10 14.94
CA LYS A 197 9.32 15.15 15.63
C LYS A 197 9.70 13.98 14.72
N VAL A 198 8.74 13.42 13.97
CA VAL A 198 9.03 12.36 13.00
C VAL A 198 10.03 12.84 11.95
N LEU A 199 9.90 14.07 11.46
CA LEU A 199 10.86 14.62 10.49
C LEU A 199 12.29 14.66 11.04
N GLU A 200 12.50 14.84 12.34
CA GLU A 200 13.84 14.86 12.95
C GLU A 200 14.58 13.53 12.79
N ASN A 201 13.87 12.40 12.70
CA ASN A 201 14.48 11.09 12.44
C ASN A 201 15.07 10.95 11.03
N TYR A 202 14.71 11.87 10.12
CA TYR A 202 15.18 11.90 8.73
C TYR A 202 16.00 13.18 8.44
N LYS A 203 16.27 13.99 9.47
CA LYS A 203 17.04 15.25 9.41
C LYS A 203 18.52 15.06 9.65
#